data_AF-A0A250VQR4-F1
#
_entry.id   AF-A0A250VQR4-F1
#
_cell.length_a   1.000
_cell.length_b   1.000
_cell.length_c   1.000
_cell.angle_alpha   90.00
_cell.angle_beta   90.00
_cell.angle_gamma   90.00
#
_symmetry.space_group_name_H-M   'P 1'
#
loop_
_entity.id
_entity.type
_entity.pdbx_description
1 polymer ?
#
loop_
_entity_poly.entity_id
_entity_poly.type
_entity_poly.pdbx_seq_one_letter_code
_entity_poly.pdbx_strand_id
1 'polypeptide(L)'
;MSYDVTPPPMPGFPPPPPPKKNRSNLVIIGSAAAVIAAVVATGVTVNGSNNEAKPGPTVTVTETAAAGDTAAATDETTAPAADNTSDGVYALDDAVTYENDVEITLSGFTRTVSGQYAEPESTPYVKFTVKIKNGGSKKLDTTLLSVNCSYGTDGKSSEAIFDSESGLGGGPSTQLLPGRSINVPWGCELPKAQKLIQIEVAPDFDSETAIFTGNVK
;
A
#
# COMPACT_ATOMS: atom_id res chain seq x y z
N MET A 1 -60.00 1.89 27.71
CA MET A 1 -59.33 0.88 28.57
C MET A 1 -57.95 0.66 27.95
N SER A 2 -56.93 1.31 28.50
CA SER A 2 -55.55 1.17 28.02
C SER A 2 -54.90 0.03 28.80
N TYR A 3 -54.35 -0.95 28.09
CA TYR A 3 -53.61 -2.05 28.71
C TYR A 3 -52.14 -1.65 28.80
N ASP A 4 -51.67 -1.44 30.03
CA ASP A 4 -50.24 -1.40 30.36
C ASP A 4 -49.67 -2.81 30.20
N VAL A 5 -48.81 -3.01 29.21
CA VAL A 5 -48.03 -4.25 29.04
C VAL A 5 -46.60 -3.94 29.45
N THR A 6 -46.28 -4.21 30.72
CA THR A 6 -44.89 -4.19 31.19
C THR A 6 -44.15 -5.41 30.65
N PRO A 7 -42.99 -5.23 29.99
CA PRO A 7 -42.20 -6.36 29.51
C PRO A 7 -41.60 -7.15 30.69
N PRO A 8 -41.40 -8.47 30.55
CA PRO A 8 -40.81 -9.29 31.59
C PRO A 8 -39.34 -8.92 31.85
N PRO A 9 -38.84 -9.12 33.09
CA PRO A 9 -37.44 -8.88 33.42
C PRO A 9 -36.53 -9.83 32.64
N MET A 10 -35.49 -9.28 31.99
CA MET A 10 -34.50 -10.08 31.27
C MET A 10 -33.64 -10.91 32.25
N PRO A 11 -33.25 -12.14 31.87
CA PRO A 11 -32.30 -12.94 32.65
C PRO A 11 -30.96 -12.21 32.80
N GLY A 12 -30.40 -12.20 34.02
CA GLY A 12 -29.11 -11.56 34.30
C GLY A 12 -27.97 -12.23 33.54
N PHE A 13 -27.12 -11.41 32.91
CA PHE A 13 -25.90 -11.90 32.27
C PHE A 13 -24.92 -12.46 33.32
N PRO A 14 -24.28 -13.61 33.06
CA PRO A 14 -23.23 -14.11 33.93
C PRO A 14 -22.03 -13.14 33.94
N PRO A 15 -21.31 -13.02 35.06
CA PRO A 15 -20.16 -12.14 35.14
C PRO A 15 -19.03 -12.63 34.20
N PRO A 16 -18.22 -11.70 33.66
CA PRO A 16 -17.11 -12.05 32.78
C PRO A 16 -16.03 -12.85 33.52
N PRO A 17 -15.35 -13.80 32.85
CA PRO A 17 -14.27 -14.57 33.46
C PRO A 17 -13.07 -13.69 33.80
N PRO A 18 -12.31 -14.00 34.86
CA PRO A 18 -11.13 -13.23 35.24
C PRO A 18 -9.99 -13.36 34.21
N PRO A 19 -9.18 -12.30 34.02
CA PRO A 19 -8.09 -12.30 33.05
C PRO A 19 -7.00 -13.31 33.44
N LYS A 20 -6.64 -14.20 32.51
CA LYS A 20 -5.51 -15.13 32.65
C LYS A 20 -4.18 -14.37 32.57
N LYS A 21 -3.39 -14.45 33.64
CA LYS A 21 -2.04 -13.87 33.73
C LYS A 21 -1.03 -14.81 33.07
N ASN A 22 -0.65 -14.51 31.82
CA ASN A 22 0.44 -15.23 31.15
C ASN A 22 1.77 -14.81 31.78
N ARG A 23 2.45 -15.76 32.42
CA ARG A 23 3.84 -15.63 32.89
C ARG A 23 4.74 -16.39 31.94
N SER A 24 5.34 -15.68 31.00
CA SER A 24 6.40 -16.24 30.16
C SER A 24 7.13 -15.10 29.48
N ASN A 25 8.26 -14.68 30.04
CA ASN A 25 9.36 -14.02 29.34
C ASN A 25 10.64 -14.42 30.07
N LEU A 26 11.14 -15.61 29.71
CA LEU A 26 12.42 -16.16 30.15
C LEU A 26 13.24 -16.45 28.88
N VAL A 27 14.27 -15.64 28.68
CA VAL A 27 15.58 -15.96 28.06
C VAL A 27 15.57 -16.60 26.66
N ILE A 28 16.06 -15.84 25.67
CA ILE A 28 16.85 -16.40 24.56
C ILE A 28 18.10 -15.54 24.36
N ILE A 29 19.25 -16.14 24.67
CA ILE A 29 20.60 -15.76 24.27
C ILE A 29 20.85 -16.45 22.91
N GLY A 30 21.50 -15.78 21.95
CA GLY A 30 21.85 -16.45 20.70
C GLY A 30 22.70 -15.61 19.74
N SER A 31 24.01 -15.62 19.98
CA SER A 31 25.06 -15.07 19.13
C SER A 31 25.09 -15.73 17.74
N ALA A 32 25.18 -14.95 16.66
CA ALA A 32 25.56 -15.45 15.34
C ALA A 32 26.11 -14.34 14.44
N ALA A 33 27.42 -14.30 14.23
CA ALA A 33 28.03 -13.61 13.10
C ALA A 33 29.41 -14.21 12.82
N ALA A 34 29.48 -15.17 11.89
CA ALA A 34 30.65 -15.34 11.01
C ALA A 34 30.37 -16.37 9.90
N VAL A 35 30.93 -16.04 8.73
CA VAL A 35 31.29 -16.89 7.58
C VAL A 35 30.20 -17.12 6.52
N ILE A 36 30.26 -16.33 5.45
CA ILE A 36 29.97 -16.84 4.10
C ILE A 36 31.15 -16.49 3.20
N ALA A 37 31.88 -17.53 2.81
CA ALA A 37 32.90 -17.52 1.77
C ALA A 37 32.21 -17.66 0.41
N ALA A 38 32.42 -16.70 -0.50
CA ALA A 38 31.94 -16.81 -1.88
C ALA A 38 32.94 -17.62 -2.71
N VAL A 39 32.47 -18.77 -3.21
CA VAL A 39 33.17 -19.61 -4.20
C VAL A 39 32.83 -19.13 -5.61
N VAL A 40 33.86 -19.14 -6.44
CA VAL A 40 33.99 -18.72 -7.84
C VAL A 40 33.03 -19.43 -8.79
N ALA A 41 32.45 -18.68 -9.74
CA ALA A 41 31.94 -19.23 -11.00
C ALA A 41 32.45 -18.38 -12.19
N THR A 42 33.60 -18.76 -12.73
CA THR A 42 34.05 -18.39 -14.08
C THR A 42 33.31 -19.24 -15.11
N GLY A 43 32.56 -18.62 -16.00
CA GLY A 43 31.90 -19.29 -17.12
C GLY A 43 32.04 -18.50 -18.40
N VAL A 44 33.10 -18.75 -19.17
CA VAL A 44 33.13 -18.48 -20.63
C VAL A 44 33.97 -19.57 -21.29
N THR A 45 33.31 -20.49 -21.99
CA THR A 45 33.91 -21.18 -23.14
C THR A 45 32.90 -21.20 -24.28
N VAL A 46 33.25 -20.50 -25.35
CA VAL A 46 32.65 -20.63 -26.68
C VAL A 46 33.25 -21.84 -27.37
N ASN A 47 32.42 -22.73 -27.93
CA ASN A 47 32.84 -23.61 -29.00
C ASN A 47 31.64 -23.98 -29.88
N GLY A 48 31.63 -23.47 -31.10
CA GLY A 48 30.64 -23.80 -32.13
C GLY A 48 31.09 -24.96 -33.03
N SER A 49 30.11 -25.60 -33.68
CA SER A 49 30.07 -25.94 -35.11
C SER A 49 28.96 -26.98 -35.40
N ASN A 50 28.05 -26.61 -36.32
CA ASN A 50 27.51 -27.33 -37.51
C ASN A 50 27.20 -28.84 -37.40
N ASN A 51 26.18 -29.49 -37.98
CA ASN A 51 25.13 -29.31 -39.01
C ASN A 51 24.20 -30.56 -38.82
N GLU A 52 22.88 -30.66 -39.08
CA GLU A 52 22.23 -31.00 -40.36
C GLU A 52 20.68 -31.15 -40.20
N ALA A 53 19.94 -30.42 -41.04
CA ALA A 53 18.64 -30.63 -41.73
C ALA A 53 17.49 -31.58 -41.27
N LYS A 54 16.28 -30.99 -41.09
CA LYS A 54 15.03 -31.20 -41.92
C LYS A 54 13.91 -30.19 -41.52
N PRO A 55 12.87 -29.91 -42.37
CA PRO A 55 12.36 -28.54 -42.57
C PRO A 55 10.86 -28.29 -42.27
N GLY A 56 10.53 -27.01 -41.98
CA GLY A 56 9.31 -26.29 -42.40
C GLY A 56 8.28 -25.91 -41.30
N PRO A 57 7.52 -24.79 -41.42
CA PRO A 57 7.69 -23.60 -42.25
C PRO A 57 7.94 -22.30 -41.44
N THR A 58 8.69 -21.40 -42.05
CA THR A 58 9.05 -20.05 -41.60
C THR A 58 8.00 -19.05 -42.06
N VAL A 59 7.55 -18.14 -41.19
CA VAL A 59 6.91 -16.89 -41.61
C VAL A 59 7.99 -15.83 -41.71
N THR A 60 8.23 -15.38 -42.94
CA THR A 60 9.14 -14.29 -43.29
C THR A 60 8.33 -13.00 -43.30
N VAL A 61 8.76 -11.99 -42.55
CA VAL A 61 8.40 -10.59 -42.84
C VAL A 61 9.69 -9.79 -42.92
N THR A 62 9.83 -9.13 -44.07
CA THR A 62 11.00 -8.46 -44.61
C THR A 62 11.33 -7.19 -43.83
N GLU A 63 12.62 -7.03 -43.52
CA GLU A 63 13.25 -5.83 -43.01
C GLU A 63 13.30 -4.74 -44.10
N THR A 64 12.96 -3.49 -43.75
CA THR A 64 13.31 -2.30 -44.54
C THR A 64 14.15 -1.40 -43.65
N ALA A 65 15.44 -1.29 -43.97
CA ALA A 65 16.35 -0.32 -43.39
C ALA A 65 16.40 0.92 -44.30
N ALA A 66 16.25 2.10 -43.69
CA ALA A 66 16.77 3.36 -44.21
C ALA A 66 17.27 4.20 -43.03
N ALA A 67 18.58 4.51 -43.07
CA ALA A 67 19.28 5.34 -42.11
C ALA A 67 18.96 6.84 -42.31
N GLY A 68 19.01 7.61 -41.23
CA GLY A 68 18.90 9.08 -41.26
C GLY A 68 18.90 9.70 -39.87
N ASP A 69 20.11 10.05 -39.42
CA ASP A 69 20.49 10.78 -38.20
C ASP A 69 19.63 12.02 -37.89
N THR A 70 19.27 12.23 -36.62
CA THR A 70 19.18 13.54 -35.95
C THR A 70 19.04 13.32 -34.44
N ALA A 71 20.11 13.67 -33.73
CA ALA A 71 20.12 13.83 -32.28
C ALA A 71 19.12 14.92 -31.81
N ALA A 72 18.32 14.58 -30.81
CA ALA A 72 17.67 15.55 -29.94
C ALA A 72 17.66 14.97 -28.51
N ALA A 73 18.67 15.37 -27.74
CA ALA A 73 18.71 15.19 -26.30
C ALA A 73 17.76 16.21 -25.66
N THR A 74 16.78 15.78 -24.88
CA THR A 74 16.20 16.60 -23.80
C THR A 74 15.48 15.74 -22.75
N ASP A 75 16.03 15.78 -21.55
CA ASP A 75 15.42 15.62 -20.21
C ASP A 75 14.58 14.38 -19.90
N GLU A 76 15.27 13.26 -19.65
CA GLU A 76 14.87 12.41 -18.53
C GLU A 76 15.17 13.18 -17.23
N THR A 77 14.15 13.87 -16.70
CA THR A 77 14.13 14.25 -15.29
C THR A 77 14.06 12.96 -14.49
N THR A 78 15.24 12.41 -14.17
CA THR A 78 15.39 11.46 -13.07
C THR A 78 14.95 12.18 -11.82
N ALA A 79 13.71 11.93 -11.40
CA ALA A 79 13.28 12.26 -10.05
C ALA A 79 14.31 11.65 -9.09
N PRO A 80 14.83 12.41 -8.12
CA PRO A 80 15.75 11.85 -7.16
C PRO A 80 15.05 10.69 -6.46
N ALA A 81 15.62 9.49 -6.58
CA ALA A 81 15.27 8.40 -5.68
C ALA A 81 15.54 8.95 -4.27
N ALA A 82 14.46 9.22 -3.53
CA ALA A 82 14.57 9.52 -2.12
C ALA A 82 15.34 8.36 -1.49
N ASP A 83 16.40 8.69 -0.76
CA ASP A 83 17.06 7.75 0.15
C ASP A 83 16.01 7.32 1.17
N ASN A 84 15.29 6.25 0.83
CA ASN A 84 14.32 5.61 1.70
C ASN A 84 15.10 5.14 2.93
N THR A 85 14.79 5.76 4.07
CA THR A 85 15.27 5.26 5.35
C THR A 85 14.71 3.85 5.49
N SER A 86 15.59 2.86 5.61
CA SER A 86 15.28 1.41 5.60
C SER A 86 14.39 0.90 6.74
N ASP A 87 13.70 1.81 7.42
CA ASP A 87 12.96 1.57 8.66
C ASP A 87 11.44 1.63 8.43
N GLY A 88 10.98 1.62 7.17
CA GLY A 88 9.56 1.60 6.81
C GLY A 88 8.85 2.96 6.88
N VAL A 89 9.61 4.07 6.94
CA VAL A 89 9.09 5.44 7.03
C VAL A 89 9.40 6.22 5.75
N TYR A 90 8.37 6.85 5.20
CA TYR A 90 8.35 7.46 3.87
C TYR A 90 7.75 8.87 3.91
N ALA A 91 8.14 9.74 2.98
CA ALA A 91 7.45 10.99 2.72
C ALA A 91 6.08 10.75 2.08
N LEU A 92 5.16 11.72 2.18
CA LEU A 92 3.78 11.58 1.71
C LEU A 92 3.65 11.28 0.21
N ASP A 93 4.64 11.59 -0.62
CA ASP A 93 4.63 11.40 -2.07
C ASP A 93 5.60 10.32 -2.56
N ASP A 94 6.26 9.60 -1.65
CA ASP A 94 7.11 8.48 -2.00
C ASP A 94 6.30 7.30 -2.57
N ALA A 95 6.99 6.49 -3.37
CA ALA A 95 6.47 5.21 -3.84
C ALA A 95 7.12 4.06 -3.06
N VAL A 96 6.28 3.15 -2.56
CA VAL A 96 6.71 1.99 -1.78
C VAL A 96 6.34 0.72 -2.52
N THR A 97 7.31 -0.14 -2.76
CA THR A 97 7.09 -1.49 -3.31
C THR A 97 7.22 -2.52 -2.19
N TYR A 98 6.18 -3.31 -2.00
CA TYR A 98 6.12 -4.38 -1.01
C TYR A 98 6.73 -5.67 -1.59
N GLU A 99 7.05 -6.64 -0.72
CA GLU A 99 7.68 -7.91 -1.13
C GLU A 99 6.84 -8.72 -2.14
N ASN A 100 5.52 -8.51 -2.18
CA ASN A 100 4.59 -9.14 -3.11
C ASN A 100 4.49 -8.40 -4.47
N ASP A 101 5.42 -7.50 -4.77
CA ASP A 101 5.48 -6.66 -5.97
C ASP A 101 4.29 -5.69 -6.11
N VAL A 102 3.55 -5.41 -5.04
CA VAL A 102 2.54 -4.33 -5.02
C VAL A 102 3.26 -3.01 -4.78
N GLU A 103 2.96 -2.00 -5.59
CA GLU A 103 3.49 -0.65 -5.44
C GLU A 103 2.36 0.29 -4.98
N ILE A 104 2.61 1.06 -3.93
CA ILE A 104 1.69 2.06 -3.38
C ILE A 104 2.32 3.44 -3.44
N THR A 105 1.52 4.43 -3.83
CA THR A 105 1.87 5.85 -3.79
C THR A 105 0.68 6.65 -3.29
N LEU A 106 0.92 7.67 -2.47
CA LEU A 106 -0.11 8.61 -2.04
C LEU A 106 0.02 9.93 -2.81
N SER A 107 -1.11 10.54 -3.16
CA SER A 107 -1.10 11.78 -3.94
C SER A 107 -2.38 12.60 -3.77
N GLY A 108 -2.37 13.85 -4.24
CA GLY A 108 -3.58 14.67 -4.32
C GLY A 108 -4.13 15.12 -2.97
N PHE A 109 -3.25 15.33 -1.99
CA PHE A 109 -3.62 15.81 -0.66
C PHE A 109 -4.35 17.15 -0.71
N THR A 110 -5.58 17.19 -0.21
CA THR A 110 -6.43 18.38 -0.19
C THR A 110 -7.23 18.43 1.11
N ARG A 111 -7.30 19.60 1.75
CA ARG A 111 -8.13 19.79 2.95
C ARG A 111 -9.55 20.18 2.56
N THR A 112 -10.52 19.59 3.23
CA THR A 112 -11.93 19.96 3.08
C THR A 112 -12.73 19.57 4.34
N VAL A 113 -14.06 19.65 4.26
CA VAL A 113 -14.99 19.28 5.33
C VAL A 113 -15.98 18.27 4.76
N SER A 114 -16.32 17.24 5.53
CA SER A 114 -17.24 16.19 5.10
C SER A 114 -18.69 16.70 4.99
N GLY A 115 -19.48 16.08 4.12
CA GLY A 115 -20.87 16.46 3.90
C GLY A 115 -21.80 16.13 5.08
N GLN A 116 -23.05 16.56 4.97
CA GLN A 116 -24.11 16.31 5.97
C GLN A 116 -24.58 14.84 6.04
N TYR A 117 -24.25 14.04 5.02
CA TYR A 117 -24.54 12.61 4.97
C TYR A 117 -23.27 11.76 5.16
N ALA A 118 -22.16 12.40 5.49
CA ALA A 118 -20.90 11.73 5.71
C ALA A 118 -20.81 11.20 7.15
N GLU A 119 -19.92 10.24 7.34
CA GLU A 119 -19.52 9.72 8.63
C GLU A 119 -18.00 9.88 8.80
N PRO A 120 -17.54 10.65 9.80
CA PRO A 120 -18.31 11.61 10.61
C PRO A 120 -18.79 12.85 9.81
N GLU A 121 -19.91 13.43 10.22
CA GLU A 121 -20.56 14.60 9.59
C GLU A 121 -19.82 15.92 9.89
N SER A 122 -19.75 16.85 8.92
CA SER A 122 -19.21 18.22 9.12
C SER A 122 -17.79 18.26 9.71
N THR A 123 -17.00 17.24 9.42
CA THR A 123 -15.67 17.02 10.02
C THR A 123 -14.56 17.50 9.09
N PRO A 124 -13.61 18.34 9.56
CA PRO A 124 -12.43 18.69 8.79
C PRO A 124 -11.53 17.47 8.54
N TYR A 125 -11.12 17.30 7.28
CA TYR A 125 -10.33 16.14 6.89
C TYR A 125 -9.36 16.46 5.75
N VAL A 126 -8.40 15.57 5.54
CA VAL A 126 -7.57 15.54 4.33
C VAL A 126 -8.03 14.42 3.41
N LYS A 127 -8.34 14.78 2.18
CA LYS A 127 -8.60 13.87 1.06
C LYS A 127 -7.30 13.60 0.31
N PHE A 128 -7.04 12.35 -0.02
CA PHE A 128 -5.92 11.94 -0.86
C PHE A 128 -6.29 10.71 -1.69
N THR A 129 -5.41 10.31 -2.60
CA THR A 129 -5.56 9.11 -3.42
C THR A 129 -4.49 8.11 -3.04
N VAL A 130 -4.91 6.89 -2.69
CA VAL A 130 -4.04 5.71 -2.61
C VAL A 130 -3.99 5.09 -4.00
N LYS A 131 -2.87 5.22 -4.70
CA LYS A 131 -2.63 4.52 -5.96
C LYS A 131 -2.04 3.17 -5.64
N ILE A 132 -2.65 2.11 -6.14
CA ILE A 132 -2.22 0.73 -5.97
C ILE A 132 -1.93 0.16 -7.34
N LYS A 133 -0.74 -0.39 -7.54
CA LYS A 133 -0.32 -1.07 -8.76
C LYS A 133 0.10 -2.50 -8.40
N ASN A 134 -0.55 -3.47 -9.03
CA ASN A 134 -0.16 -4.87 -8.89
C ASN A 134 0.97 -5.17 -9.88
N GLY A 135 2.23 -5.06 -9.45
CA GLY A 135 3.40 -5.44 -10.25
C GLY A 135 3.67 -6.94 -10.27
N GLY A 136 3.02 -7.71 -9.39
CA GLY A 136 3.20 -9.15 -9.27
C GLY A 136 2.52 -9.95 -10.38
N SER A 137 2.69 -11.28 -10.29
CA SER A 137 2.17 -12.23 -11.28
C SER A 137 0.80 -12.84 -10.92
N LYS A 138 0.28 -12.57 -9.72
CA LYS A 138 -1.00 -13.09 -9.22
C LYS A 138 -2.04 -12.00 -9.13
N LYS A 139 -3.33 -12.38 -9.01
CA LYS A 139 -4.39 -11.42 -8.68
C LYS A 139 -4.19 -10.92 -7.24
N LEU A 140 -4.34 -9.62 -7.04
CA LEU A 140 -4.35 -8.98 -5.73
C LEU A 140 -5.80 -8.80 -5.28
N ASP A 141 -6.14 -9.33 -4.10
CA ASP A 141 -7.43 -9.06 -3.46
C ASP A 141 -7.37 -7.70 -2.76
N THR A 142 -7.97 -6.68 -3.37
CA THR A 142 -7.88 -5.32 -2.83
C THR A 142 -8.80 -5.10 -1.64
N THR A 143 -9.68 -6.06 -1.32
CA THR A 143 -10.54 -5.98 -0.13
C THR A 143 -9.74 -6.07 1.18
N LEU A 144 -8.49 -6.52 1.11
CA LEU A 144 -7.58 -6.66 2.24
C LEU A 144 -6.76 -5.39 2.52
N LEU A 145 -6.89 -4.37 1.68
CA LEU A 145 -6.21 -3.09 1.86
C LEU A 145 -6.54 -2.49 3.24
N SER A 146 -5.51 -2.15 4.00
CA SER A 146 -5.60 -1.42 5.26
C SER A 146 -5.01 -0.03 5.08
N VAL A 147 -5.75 0.99 5.53
CA VAL A 147 -5.30 2.38 5.58
C VAL A 147 -5.74 2.98 6.92
N ASN A 148 -4.77 3.33 7.76
CA ASN A 148 -5.00 3.99 9.04
C ASN A 148 -4.28 5.33 9.07
N CYS A 149 -4.79 6.26 9.88
CA CYS A 149 -4.25 7.59 9.98
C CYS A 149 -4.07 8.02 11.43
N SER A 150 -3.06 8.83 11.69
CA SER A 150 -2.90 9.58 12.93
C SER A 150 -2.36 10.99 12.61
N TYR A 151 -2.51 11.93 13.55
CA TYR A 151 -2.10 13.31 13.33
C TYR A 151 -1.45 13.95 14.57
N GLY A 152 -0.69 15.01 14.30
CA GLY A 152 0.04 15.77 15.31
C GLY A 152 1.26 15.02 15.87
N THR A 153 2.10 15.75 16.59
CA THR A 153 3.32 15.20 17.20
C THR A 153 3.07 14.18 18.30
N ASP A 154 1.87 14.21 18.88
CA ASP A 154 1.46 13.33 19.97
C ASP A 154 0.80 12.03 19.46
N GLY A 155 0.69 11.84 18.13
CA GLY A 155 0.17 10.62 17.51
C GLY A 155 -1.32 10.36 17.77
N LYS A 156 -2.17 11.39 17.64
CA LYS A 156 -3.62 11.24 17.88
C LYS A 156 -4.25 10.42 16.77
N SER A 157 -5.09 9.45 17.13
CA SER A 157 -5.83 8.65 16.16
C SER A 157 -6.70 9.55 15.27
N SER A 158 -6.74 9.25 13.98
CA SER A 158 -7.65 9.85 13.01
C SER A 158 -8.75 8.85 12.68
N GLU A 159 -9.98 9.34 12.54
CA GLU A 159 -11.06 8.56 11.94
C GLU A 159 -10.99 8.63 10.41
N ALA A 160 -11.44 7.57 9.74
CA ALA A 160 -11.64 7.58 8.30
C ALA A 160 -12.95 8.32 7.97
N ILE A 161 -12.97 9.05 6.85
CA ILE A 161 -14.17 9.73 6.37
C ILE A 161 -14.86 8.87 5.32
N PHE A 162 -16.13 8.56 5.55
CA PHE A 162 -17.04 7.94 4.59
C PHE A 162 -18.02 8.99 4.08
N ASP A 163 -17.92 9.35 2.81
CA ASP A 163 -18.72 10.38 2.16
C ASP A 163 -18.88 10.01 0.69
N SER A 164 -20.01 9.38 0.36
CA SER A 164 -20.28 8.87 -1.00
C SER A 164 -20.39 9.99 -2.04
N GLU A 165 -20.88 11.18 -1.66
CA GLU A 165 -20.96 12.36 -2.54
C GLU A 165 -19.57 12.88 -2.88
N SER A 166 -18.63 12.78 -1.93
CA SER A 166 -17.20 13.09 -2.13
C SER A 166 -16.40 11.94 -2.74
N GLY A 167 -17.02 10.80 -3.05
CA GLY A 167 -16.35 9.61 -3.60
C GLY A 167 -15.51 8.82 -2.58
N LEU A 168 -15.76 9.01 -1.29
CA LEU A 168 -15.08 8.33 -0.18
C LEU A 168 -15.93 7.15 0.29
N GLY A 169 -15.86 6.04 -0.42
CA GLY A 169 -16.63 4.82 -0.13
C GLY A 169 -15.91 3.78 0.74
N GLY A 170 -14.68 4.08 1.18
CA GLY A 170 -13.80 3.12 1.85
C GLY A 170 -12.96 2.29 0.87
N GLY A 171 -12.61 1.07 1.32
CA GLY A 171 -11.75 0.13 0.59
C GLY A 171 -12.29 -0.28 -0.79
N PRO A 172 -11.41 -0.56 -1.76
CA PRO A 172 -11.82 -1.09 -3.07
C PRO A 172 -12.33 -2.54 -2.95
N SER A 173 -13.49 -2.82 -3.55
CA SER A 173 -14.12 -4.15 -3.54
C SER A 173 -13.87 -4.94 -4.83
N THR A 174 -12.59 -5.19 -5.17
CA THR A 174 -12.23 -5.84 -6.43
C THR A 174 -11.00 -6.74 -6.34
N GLN A 175 -10.74 -7.44 -7.44
CA GLN A 175 -9.55 -8.25 -7.67
C GLN A 175 -8.71 -7.55 -8.75
N LEU A 176 -7.54 -7.04 -8.38
CA LEU A 176 -6.67 -6.31 -9.29
C LEU A 176 -5.74 -7.28 -10.02
N LEU A 177 -5.86 -7.34 -11.35
CA LEU A 177 -5.02 -8.22 -12.18
C LEU A 177 -3.56 -7.73 -12.23
N PRO A 178 -2.59 -8.64 -12.51
CA PRO A 178 -1.21 -8.29 -12.82
C PRO A 178 -1.07 -7.14 -13.82
N GLY A 179 -0.16 -6.22 -13.55
CA GLY A 179 0.14 -5.04 -14.36
C GLY A 179 -0.90 -3.93 -14.32
N ARG A 180 -2.01 -4.10 -13.60
CA ARG A 180 -3.06 -3.08 -13.49
C ARG A 180 -2.86 -2.19 -12.27
N SER A 181 -3.44 -0.99 -12.37
CA SER A 181 -3.52 -0.04 -11.27
C SER A 181 -4.96 0.36 -10.96
N ILE A 182 -5.20 0.76 -9.71
CA ILE A 182 -6.43 1.39 -9.25
C ILE A 182 -6.08 2.60 -8.38
N ASN A 183 -6.91 3.64 -8.47
CA ASN A 183 -6.82 4.83 -7.63
C ASN A 183 -7.99 4.81 -6.66
N VAL A 184 -7.70 4.83 -5.36
CA VAL A 184 -8.70 4.76 -4.29
C VAL A 184 -8.70 6.10 -3.56
N PRO A 185 -9.78 6.90 -3.66
CA PRO A 185 -9.94 8.09 -2.84
C PRO A 185 -10.08 7.71 -1.36
N TRP A 186 -9.30 8.36 -0.50
CA TRP A 186 -9.35 8.19 0.94
C TRP A 186 -9.49 9.53 1.64
N GLY A 187 -10.11 9.51 2.82
CA GLY A 187 -10.25 10.67 3.69
C GLY A 187 -9.88 10.31 5.11
N CYS A 188 -9.04 11.12 5.74
CA CYS A 188 -8.69 10.98 7.15
C CYS A 188 -8.98 12.30 7.87
N GLU A 189 -9.69 12.22 9.00
CA GLU A 189 -9.89 13.35 9.90
C GLU A 189 -8.56 14.09 10.14
N LEU A 190 -8.60 15.40 9.97
CA LEU A 190 -7.45 16.25 10.25
C LEU A 190 -7.97 17.60 10.73
N PRO A 191 -7.95 17.85 12.06
CA PRO A 191 -8.38 19.13 12.61
C PRO A 191 -7.64 20.30 11.95
N LYS A 192 -8.33 21.42 11.72
CA LYS A 192 -7.83 22.57 10.94
C LYS A 192 -6.47 23.12 11.44
N ALA A 193 -6.18 22.99 12.73
CA ALA A 193 -4.92 23.46 13.33
C ALA A 193 -3.75 22.47 13.14
N GLN A 194 -4.04 21.19 12.86
CA GLN A 194 -3.04 20.13 12.71
C GLN A 194 -2.54 20.09 11.29
N LYS A 195 -1.22 19.95 11.11
CA LYS A 195 -0.56 19.90 9.79
C LYS A 195 0.14 18.57 9.52
N LEU A 196 0.71 17.98 10.56
CA LEU A 196 1.40 16.70 10.48
C LEU A 196 0.37 15.57 10.47
N ILE A 197 0.46 14.70 9.48
CA ILE A 197 -0.29 13.45 9.39
C ILE A 197 0.68 12.29 9.19
N GLN A 198 0.35 11.15 9.77
CA GLN A 198 0.93 9.85 9.50
C GLN A 198 -0.15 8.95 8.92
N ILE A 199 0.18 8.23 7.85
CA ILE A 199 -0.70 7.35 7.10
C ILE A 199 0.00 5.99 7.01
N GLU A 200 -0.65 4.99 7.55
CA GLU A 200 -0.19 3.61 7.58
C GLU A 200 -0.94 2.83 6.50
N VAL A 201 -0.21 2.20 5.59
CA VAL A 201 -0.79 1.45 4.48
C VAL A 201 -0.21 0.05 4.39
N ALA A 202 -1.08 -0.94 4.22
CA ALA A 202 -0.69 -2.31 3.89
C ALA A 202 -1.66 -2.88 2.83
N PRO A 203 -1.16 -3.51 1.75
CA PRO A 203 -2.01 -4.06 0.70
C PRO A 203 -2.76 -5.34 1.12
N ASP A 204 -2.25 -6.05 2.13
CA ASP A 204 -2.82 -7.25 2.72
C ASP A 204 -2.35 -7.41 4.19
N PHE A 205 -2.76 -8.50 4.85
CA PHE A 205 -2.43 -8.76 6.26
C PHE A 205 -1.02 -9.33 6.49
N ASP A 206 -0.35 -9.79 5.45
CA ASP A 206 0.97 -10.43 5.55
C ASP A 206 2.12 -9.43 5.27
N SER A 207 1.80 -8.32 4.60
CA SER A 207 2.74 -7.26 4.27
C SER A 207 3.11 -6.40 5.47
N GLU A 208 4.38 -5.99 5.56
CA GLU A 208 4.81 -4.98 6.51
C GLU A 208 4.16 -3.63 6.20
N THR A 209 3.58 -2.98 7.22
CA THR A 209 2.93 -1.67 7.05
C THR A 209 3.95 -0.60 6.67
N ALA A 210 3.70 0.10 5.57
CA ALA A 210 4.44 1.29 5.20
C ALA A 210 3.87 2.52 5.92
N ILE A 211 4.74 3.36 6.49
CA ILE A 211 4.36 4.55 7.23
C ILE A 211 4.74 5.79 6.41
N PHE A 212 3.74 6.49 5.88
CA PHE A 212 3.92 7.76 5.17
C PHE A 212 3.66 8.91 6.14
N THR A 213 4.56 9.89 6.23
CA THR A 213 4.39 11.02 7.16
C THR A 213 4.82 12.35 6.56
N GLY A 214 4.14 13.42 6.92
CA GLY A 214 4.48 14.75 6.45
C GLY A 214 3.43 15.81 6.76
N ASN A 215 3.73 17.04 6.34
CA ASN A 215 2.83 18.16 6.52
C ASN A 215 1.88 18.32 5.33
N VAL A 216 0.58 18.36 5.60
CA VAL A 216 -0.46 18.73 4.63
C VAL A 216 -0.76 20.21 4.76
N LYS A 217 -0.67 20.94 3.65
CA LYS A 217 -0.91 22.39 3.59
C LYS A 217 -2.40 22.74 3.61
#